data_AF-A0A2G8JFX8-F1
#
_entry.id   AF-A0A2G8JFX8-F1
#
_cell.length_a   1.000
_cell.length_b   1.000
_cell.length_c   1.000
_cell.angle_alpha   90.00
_cell.angle_beta   90.00
_cell.angle_gamma   90.00
#
_symmetry.space_group_name_H-M   'P 1'
#
loop_
_entity.id
_entity.type
_entity.pdbx_description
1 polymer ?
#
loop_
_entity_poly.entity_id
_entity_poly.type
_entity_poly.pdbx_seq_one_letter_code
_entity_poly.pdbx_strand_id
1 'polypeptide(L)'
;MSSVMPKDTIWTTIIRDPVDMFESTFYYRSLGGSFKIGTRDPLATFAGNPSYYINKYGHLTLARDPMMFDLGLTNDQKGNVKAIEKLISHLDDSFDLVLITEYFEESLILLRDLMCWQTDDIVSFVVNARAKSSVHEIRKDVRRRLWEWNSGDAMLYDHFNKTFWRKVEAYGVEKMRKEVVLLKARNRELNDKCILDPDKTVNQGVYGTPRASTSRDWY
;
A
#
# COMPACT_ATOMS: atom_id res chain seq x y z
N MET A 1 -7.93 21.19 -1.05
CA MET A 1 -8.10 20.49 -2.34
C MET A 1 -9.38 20.89 -3.08
N SER A 2 -10.50 21.16 -2.40
CA SER A 2 -11.79 21.50 -3.02
C SER A 2 -11.89 22.88 -3.71
N SER A 3 -10.93 23.78 -3.54
CA SER A 3 -11.01 25.14 -4.10
C SER A 3 -10.68 25.23 -5.59
N VAL A 4 -10.13 24.17 -6.18
CA VAL A 4 -9.66 24.14 -7.58
C VAL A 4 -10.26 23.02 -8.42
N MET A 5 -10.91 22.04 -7.78
CA MET A 5 -11.49 20.87 -8.45
C MET A 5 -13.00 21.06 -8.63
N PRO A 6 -13.59 20.48 -9.70
CA PRO A 6 -15.05 20.43 -9.87
C PRO A 6 -15.77 19.83 -8.64
N LYS A 7 -17.02 20.26 -8.41
CA LYS A 7 -17.81 19.84 -7.25
C LYS A 7 -18.10 18.33 -7.21
N ASP A 8 -18.10 17.69 -8.38
CA ASP A 8 -18.34 16.27 -8.61
C ASP A 8 -17.04 15.44 -8.68
N THR A 9 -15.92 16.00 -8.23
CA THR A 9 -14.65 15.27 -8.16
C THR A 9 -14.74 14.14 -7.15
N ILE A 10 -14.49 12.92 -7.61
CA ILE A 10 -14.33 11.75 -6.77
C ILE A 10 -12.89 11.71 -6.22
N TRP A 11 -12.76 11.66 -4.91
CA TRP A 11 -11.48 11.52 -4.22
C TRP A 11 -11.30 10.08 -3.76
N THR A 12 -10.15 9.52 -4.10
CA THR A 12 -9.81 8.16 -3.70
C THR A 12 -8.35 8.03 -3.30
N THR A 13 -8.05 7.03 -2.48
CA THR A 13 -6.70 6.61 -2.12
C THR A 13 -6.69 5.10 -1.85
N ILE A 14 -5.53 4.51 -1.63
CA ILE A 14 -5.37 3.10 -1.29
C ILE A 14 -4.46 2.93 -0.07
N ILE A 15 -4.88 2.08 0.85
CA ILE A 15 -4.08 1.70 2.03
C ILE A 15 -3.85 0.19 2.05
N ARG A 16 -3.02 -0.26 2.98
CA ARG A 16 -2.56 -1.65 3.12
C ARG A 16 -2.41 -2.01 4.59
N ASP A 17 -2.36 -3.30 4.92
CA ASP A 17 -1.97 -3.79 6.24
C ASP A 17 -0.74 -3.02 6.76
N PRO A 18 -0.82 -2.38 7.95
CA PRO A 18 0.23 -1.52 8.47
C PRO A 18 1.59 -2.20 8.59
N VAL A 19 1.61 -3.50 8.91
CA VAL A 19 2.86 -4.23 9.12
C VAL A 19 3.49 -4.61 7.79
N ASP A 20 2.69 -5.07 6.83
CA ASP A 20 3.15 -5.35 5.47
C ASP A 20 3.62 -4.08 4.76
N MET A 21 2.91 -2.96 4.96
CA MET A 21 3.32 -1.66 4.44
C MET A 21 4.63 -1.21 5.07
N PHE A 22 4.80 -1.39 6.38
CA PHE A 22 6.04 -1.05 7.06
C PHE A 22 7.21 -1.94 6.63
N GLU A 23 7.00 -3.26 6.48
CA GLU A 23 8.03 -4.19 5.96
C GLU A 23 8.48 -3.76 4.57
N SER A 24 7.54 -3.49 3.68
CA SER A 24 7.83 -3.02 2.33
C SER A 24 8.63 -1.71 2.35
N THR A 25 8.18 -0.75 3.16
CA THR A 25 8.86 0.53 3.34
C THR A 25 10.28 0.36 3.91
N PHE A 26 10.44 -0.52 4.90
CA PHE A 26 11.70 -0.75 5.59
C PHE A 26 12.79 -1.23 4.62
N TYR A 27 12.46 -2.19 3.75
CA TYR A 27 13.39 -2.70 2.76
C TYR A 27 13.53 -1.76 1.55
N TYR A 28 12.43 -1.22 1.02
CA TYR A 28 12.47 -0.32 -0.14
C TYR A 28 13.28 0.96 0.13
N ARG A 29 13.16 1.53 1.33
CA ARG A 29 13.91 2.71 1.76
C ARG A 29 15.25 2.39 2.42
N SER A 30 15.65 1.12 2.45
CA SER A 30 16.91 0.68 3.07
C SER A 30 17.09 1.16 4.52
N LEU A 31 16.00 1.18 5.31
CA LEU A 31 16.01 1.71 6.68
C LEU A 31 17.01 0.97 7.59
N GLY A 32 17.16 -0.35 7.41
CA GLY A 32 18.18 -1.12 8.12
C GLY A 32 19.60 -0.58 7.90
N GLY A 33 19.93 -0.13 6.69
CA GLY A 33 21.20 0.51 6.37
C GLY A 33 21.33 1.89 7.02
N SER A 34 20.29 2.71 6.94
CA SER A 34 20.25 4.04 7.58
C SER A 34 20.41 3.97 9.10
N PHE A 35 19.86 2.93 9.73
CA PHE A 35 20.00 2.66 11.17
C PHE A 35 21.23 1.81 11.54
N LYS A 36 22.10 1.49 10.57
CA LYS A 36 23.31 0.67 10.73
C LYS A 36 23.04 -0.67 11.42
N ILE A 37 21.94 -1.33 11.07
CA ILE A 37 21.54 -2.63 11.60
C ILE A 37 22.16 -3.74 10.75
N GLY A 38 23.28 -4.29 11.22
CA GLY A 38 24.04 -5.35 10.54
C GLY A 38 23.69 -6.78 10.95
N THR A 39 22.44 -7.04 11.39
CA THR A 39 22.00 -8.37 11.83
C THR A 39 21.43 -9.18 10.66
N ARG A 40 21.22 -10.49 10.86
CA ARG A 40 20.57 -11.37 9.87
C ARG A 40 19.11 -11.02 9.62
N ASP A 41 18.44 -10.43 10.61
CA ASP A 41 17.05 -9.96 10.53
C ASP A 41 16.98 -8.51 11.02
N PRO A 42 17.29 -7.54 10.13
CA PRO A 42 17.31 -6.13 10.51
C PRO A 42 15.94 -5.60 10.93
N LEU A 43 14.85 -6.10 10.34
CA LEU A 43 13.50 -5.68 10.66
C LEU A 43 13.10 -6.11 12.08
N ALA A 44 13.32 -7.39 12.43
CA ALA A 44 13.03 -7.86 13.79
C ALA A 44 13.90 -7.17 14.83
N THR A 45 15.16 -6.86 14.47
CA THR A 45 16.09 -6.12 15.32
C THR A 45 15.59 -4.70 15.57
N PHE A 46 15.17 -3.99 14.52
CA PHE A 46 14.53 -2.68 14.64
C PHE A 46 13.27 -2.75 15.52
N ALA A 47 12.38 -3.70 15.24
CA ALA A 47 11.12 -3.89 15.97
C ALA A 47 11.32 -4.21 17.46
N GLY A 48 12.49 -4.69 17.87
CA GLY A 48 12.82 -4.94 19.27
C GLY A 48 13.03 -3.66 20.09
N ASN A 49 13.50 -2.58 19.45
CA ASN A 49 13.71 -1.29 20.12
C ASN A 49 13.73 -0.12 19.10
N PRO A 50 12.58 0.20 18.47
CA PRO A 50 12.54 1.19 17.40
C PRO A 50 12.93 2.60 17.89
N SER A 51 12.50 2.98 19.09
CA SER A 51 12.85 4.28 19.70
C SER A 51 14.36 4.48 19.87
N TYR A 52 15.12 3.44 20.18
CA TYR A 52 16.58 3.53 20.24
C TYR A 52 17.19 3.96 18.89
N TYR A 53 16.75 3.34 17.79
CA TYR A 53 17.28 3.65 16.46
C TYR A 53 16.90 5.06 16.01
N ILE A 54 15.67 5.48 16.26
CA ILE A 54 15.20 6.84 15.96
C ILE A 54 15.99 7.88 16.76
N ASN A 55 16.18 7.67 18.06
CA ASN A 55 16.92 8.62 18.92
C ASN A 55 18.41 8.70 18.55
N LYS A 56 19.00 7.59 18.13
CA LYS A 56 20.44 7.51 17.83
C LYS A 56 20.80 8.02 16.43
N TYR A 57 19.96 7.75 15.44
CA TYR A 57 20.28 8.01 14.03
C TYR A 57 19.40 9.10 13.40
N GLY A 58 18.43 9.62 14.15
CA GLY A 58 17.52 10.68 13.73
C GLY A 58 16.17 10.16 13.25
N HIS A 59 15.21 11.09 13.19
CA HIS A 59 13.87 10.82 12.70
C HIS A 59 13.86 10.71 11.17
N LEU A 60 13.75 9.47 10.67
CA LEU A 60 13.40 9.21 9.29
C LEU A 60 11.89 9.21 9.15
N THR A 61 11.36 10.09 8.28
CA THR A 61 9.92 10.30 8.12
C THR A 61 9.13 9.01 7.87
N LEU A 62 9.68 8.03 7.14
CA LEU A 62 8.96 6.78 6.84
C LEU A 62 9.25 5.65 7.84
N ALA A 63 10.01 5.91 8.89
CA ALA A 63 10.33 4.90 9.91
C ALA A 63 9.25 4.74 10.99
N ARG A 64 8.14 5.47 10.89
CA ARG A 64 6.94 5.31 11.72
C ARG A 64 5.73 5.89 11.00
N ASP A 65 4.62 5.16 10.98
CA ASP A 65 3.33 5.57 10.40
C ASP A 65 3.46 6.10 8.95
N PRO A 66 4.06 5.32 8.01
CA PRO A 66 4.28 5.78 6.63
C PRO A 66 2.99 6.10 5.86
N MET A 67 1.88 5.40 6.07
CA MET A 67 0.62 5.71 5.36
C MET A 67 -0.02 7.00 5.88
N MET A 68 -0.04 7.19 7.20
CA MET A 68 -0.53 8.44 7.79
C MET A 68 0.30 9.63 7.34
N PHE A 69 1.62 9.47 7.20
CA PHE A 69 2.47 10.52 6.64
C PHE A 69 2.08 10.86 5.20
N ASP A 70 1.86 9.85 4.34
CA ASP A 70 1.41 10.04 2.96
C ASP A 70 0.07 10.80 2.89
N LEU A 71 -0.81 10.56 3.86
CA LEU A 71 -2.12 11.21 4.01
C LEU A 71 -2.09 12.51 4.83
N GLY A 72 -0.89 13.06 5.09
CA GLY A 72 -0.72 14.42 5.62
C GLY A 72 -0.44 14.54 7.13
N LEU A 73 -0.20 13.45 7.84
CA LEU A 73 0.25 13.50 9.23
C LEU A 73 1.69 14.03 9.31
N THR A 74 1.92 15.10 10.07
CA THR A 74 3.26 15.68 10.21
C THR A 74 4.10 14.90 11.24
N ASN A 75 5.43 15.03 11.16
CA ASN A 75 6.33 14.30 12.06
C ASN A 75 6.13 14.65 13.56
N ASP A 76 5.77 15.90 13.87
CA ASP A 76 5.47 16.37 15.23
C ASP A 76 4.13 15.84 15.77
N GLN A 77 3.24 15.37 14.89
CA GLN A 77 1.95 14.77 15.27
C GLN A 77 2.05 13.26 15.50
N LYS A 78 3.18 12.62 15.19
CA LYS A 78 3.32 11.16 15.35
C LYS A 78 3.23 10.75 16.81
N GLY A 79 2.36 9.77 17.08
CA GLY A 79 2.03 9.33 18.43
C GLY A 79 1.05 10.24 19.19
N ASN A 80 0.60 11.37 18.60
CA ASN A 80 -0.49 12.17 19.16
C ASN A 80 -1.83 11.58 18.71
N VAL A 81 -2.44 10.78 19.58
CA VAL A 81 -3.70 10.07 19.30
C VAL A 81 -4.81 11.03 18.86
N LYS A 82 -4.96 12.21 19.49
CA LYS A 82 -5.99 13.18 19.12
C LYS A 82 -5.77 13.77 17.72
N ALA A 83 -4.52 14.01 17.33
CA ALA A 83 -4.21 14.49 15.99
C ALA A 83 -4.49 13.41 14.93
N ILE A 84 -4.16 12.16 15.24
CA ILE A 84 -4.43 10.99 14.40
C ILE A 84 -5.94 10.80 14.21
N GLU A 85 -6.74 10.79 15.28
CA GLU A 85 -8.20 10.65 15.21
C GLU A 85 -8.83 11.78 14.40
N LYS A 86 -8.39 13.02 14.63
CA LYS A 86 -8.86 14.18 13.87
C LYS A 86 -8.54 14.05 12.37
N LEU A 87 -7.34 13.59 12.04
CA LEU A 87 -6.96 13.37 10.64
C LEU A 87 -7.79 12.25 10.02
N ILE A 88 -7.96 11.11 10.70
CA ILE A 88 -8.81 10.00 10.20
C ILE A 88 -10.23 10.48 9.92
N SER A 89 -10.84 11.23 10.84
CA SER A 89 -12.17 11.82 10.61
C SER A 89 -12.19 12.74 9.39
N HIS A 90 -11.17 13.60 9.24
CA HIS A 90 -11.08 14.47 8.07
C HIS A 90 -10.93 13.69 6.76
N LEU A 91 -10.14 12.62 6.76
CA LEU A 91 -9.96 11.76 5.59
C LEU A 91 -11.26 11.02 5.24
N ASP A 92 -12.03 10.56 6.23
CA ASP A 92 -13.31 9.88 6.02
C ASP A 92 -14.36 10.83 5.41
N ASP A 93 -14.33 12.10 5.80
CA ASP A 93 -15.18 13.14 5.20
C ASP A 93 -14.72 13.56 3.79
N SER A 94 -13.44 13.33 3.45
CA SER A 94 -12.82 13.85 2.23
C SER A 94 -12.73 12.83 1.10
N PHE A 95 -12.61 11.53 1.42
CA PHE A 95 -12.49 10.46 0.43
C PHE A 95 -13.83 9.76 0.20
N ASP A 96 -14.27 9.71 -1.05
CA ASP A 96 -15.45 8.95 -1.45
C ASP A 96 -15.22 7.44 -1.33
N LEU A 97 -13.98 6.99 -1.58
CA LEU A 97 -13.56 5.60 -1.44
C LEU A 97 -12.08 5.48 -1.05
N VAL A 98 -11.79 4.79 0.05
CA VAL A 98 -10.46 4.31 0.40
C VAL A 98 -10.38 2.82 0.05
N LEU A 99 -9.51 2.48 -0.90
CA LEU A 99 -9.27 1.10 -1.34
C LEU A 99 -8.40 0.36 -0.31
N ILE A 100 -8.58 -0.95 -0.20
CA ILE A 100 -7.79 -1.82 0.66
C ILE A 100 -7.01 -2.81 -0.22
N THR A 101 -5.68 -2.78 -0.11
CA THR A 101 -4.78 -3.59 -0.96
C THR A 101 -5.05 -5.09 -0.82
N GLU A 102 -5.44 -5.56 0.36
CA GLU A 102 -5.78 -6.96 0.66
C GLU A 102 -7.06 -7.43 -0.05
N TYR A 103 -7.93 -6.49 -0.41
CA TYR A 103 -9.21 -6.70 -1.11
C TYR A 103 -9.21 -5.91 -2.42
N PHE A 104 -8.09 -6.00 -3.17
CA PHE A 104 -7.84 -5.15 -4.32
C PHE A 104 -8.90 -5.31 -5.42
N GLU A 105 -9.36 -6.53 -5.70
CA GLU A 105 -10.41 -6.73 -6.71
C GLU A 105 -11.76 -6.14 -6.27
N GLU A 106 -12.17 -6.36 -5.02
CA GLU A 106 -13.37 -5.75 -4.45
C GLU A 106 -13.27 -4.22 -4.46
N SER A 107 -12.09 -3.69 -4.15
CA SER A 107 -11.77 -2.27 -4.17
C SER A 107 -11.94 -1.66 -5.56
N LEU A 108 -11.43 -2.34 -6.60
CA LEU A 108 -11.59 -1.92 -7.99
C LEU A 108 -13.05 -1.99 -8.46
N ILE A 109 -13.82 -2.99 -7.99
CA ILE A 109 -15.24 -3.11 -8.32
C ILE A 109 -16.05 -1.96 -7.71
N LEU A 110 -15.77 -1.58 -6.47
CA LEU A 110 -16.39 -0.40 -5.83
C LEU A 110 -15.98 0.88 -6.55
N LEU A 111 -14.71 1.02 -6.93
CA LEU A 111 -14.23 2.19 -7.68
C LEU A 111 -14.90 2.29 -9.05
N ARG A 112 -15.04 1.18 -9.77
CA ARG A 112 -15.75 1.12 -11.05
C ARG A 112 -17.19 1.61 -10.92
N ASP A 113 -17.92 1.12 -9.93
CA ASP A 113 -19.31 1.50 -9.68
C ASP A 113 -19.41 3.00 -9.36
N LEU A 114 -18.51 3.51 -8.53
CA LEU A 114 -18.42 4.92 -8.15
C LEU A 114 -18.11 5.84 -9.36
N MET A 115 -17.28 5.38 -10.28
CA MET A 115 -16.85 6.14 -11.46
C MET A 115 -17.75 5.94 -12.69
N CYS A 116 -18.82 5.13 -12.58
CA CYS A 116 -19.67 4.71 -13.71
C CYS A 116 -18.88 4.04 -14.85
N TRP A 117 -17.80 3.34 -14.51
CA TRP A 117 -16.91 2.67 -15.45
C TRP A 117 -17.41 1.29 -15.87
N GLN A 118 -16.85 0.78 -16.97
CA GLN A 118 -17.04 -0.59 -17.42
C GLN A 118 -16.00 -1.51 -16.77
N THR A 119 -16.23 -2.82 -16.82
CA THR A 119 -15.29 -3.81 -16.24
C THR A 119 -13.90 -3.74 -16.90
N ASP A 120 -13.84 -3.43 -18.20
CA ASP A 120 -12.57 -3.33 -18.92
C ASP A 120 -11.71 -2.14 -18.46
N ASP A 121 -12.32 -1.10 -17.88
CA ASP A 121 -11.59 0.08 -17.36
C ASP A 121 -10.85 -0.22 -16.05
N ILE A 122 -11.20 -1.31 -15.36
CA ILE A 122 -10.58 -1.73 -14.09
C ILE A 122 -9.77 -3.02 -14.21
N VAL A 123 -9.55 -3.52 -15.42
CA VAL A 123 -8.62 -4.63 -15.62
C VAL A 123 -7.23 -4.20 -15.19
N SER A 124 -6.59 -5.02 -14.36
CA SER A 124 -5.28 -4.74 -13.80
C SER A 124 -4.28 -5.85 -14.09
N PHE A 125 -3.05 -5.43 -14.31
CA PHE A 125 -1.89 -6.30 -14.45
C PHE A 125 -0.95 -6.09 -13.27
N VAL A 126 -0.45 -7.20 -12.73
CA VAL A 126 0.50 -7.14 -11.63
C VAL A 126 1.86 -6.74 -12.18
N VAL A 127 2.25 -5.49 -11.93
CA VAL A 127 3.60 -4.97 -12.20
C VAL A 127 4.31 -4.69 -10.89
N ASN A 128 5.64 -4.77 -10.87
CA ASN A 128 6.47 -4.52 -9.68
C ASN A 128 6.15 -5.41 -8.47
N ALA A 129 5.56 -6.59 -8.69
CA ALA A 129 5.44 -7.57 -7.63
C ALA A 129 6.83 -8.00 -7.16
N ARG A 130 7.08 -7.85 -5.86
CA ARG A 130 8.26 -8.41 -5.23
C ARG A 130 8.25 -9.92 -5.43
N ALA A 131 9.41 -10.48 -5.80
CA ALA A 131 9.58 -11.92 -5.85
C ALA A 131 9.18 -12.50 -4.49
N LYS A 132 8.42 -13.61 -4.47
CA LYS A 132 7.96 -14.23 -3.21
C LYS A 132 9.12 -14.53 -2.25
N SER A 133 10.29 -14.88 -2.80
CA SER A 133 11.54 -15.09 -2.05
C SER A 133 12.08 -13.84 -1.35
N SER A 134 11.69 -12.66 -1.79
CA SER A 134 12.10 -11.38 -1.20
C SER A 134 11.14 -10.87 -0.12
N VAL A 135 9.96 -11.48 0.03
CA VAL A 135 8.98 -11.14 1.08
C VAL A 135 9.33 -11.96 2.32
N HIS A 136 9.72 -11.28 3.39
CA HIS A 136 10.12 -11.95 4.62
C HIS A 136 8.89 -12.35 5.41
N GLU A 137 8.79 -13.64 5.79
CA GLU A 137 7.74 -14.07 6.71
C GLU A 137 7.98 -13.41 8.08
N ILE A 138 7.06 -12.53 8.48
CA ILE A 138 7.19 -11.79 9.72
C ILE A 138 6.65 -12.65 10.86
N ARG A 139 7.54 -13.03 11.78
CA ARG A 139 7.17 -13.74 13.01
C ARG A 139 6.07 -13.00 13.77
N LYS A 140 5.15 -13.76 14.38
CA LYS A 140 3.98 -13.21 15.11
C LYS A 140 4.36 -12.16 16.16
N ASP A 141 5.45 -12.36 16.89
CA ASP A 141 5.92 -11.42 17.90
C ASP A 141 6.46 -10.11 17.30
N VAL A 142 7.15 -10.20 16.15
CA VAL A 142 7.64 -9.04 15.40
C VAL A 142 6.47 -8.27 14.81
N ARG A 143 5.50 -8.97 14.21
CA ARG A 143 4.27 -8.37 13.66
C ARG A 143 3.52 -7.56 14.71
N ARG A 144 3.33 -8.10 15.92
CA ARG A 144 2.69 -7.36 17.02
C ARG A 144 3.44 -6.08 17.39
N ARG A 145 4.77 -6.15 17.55
CA ARG A 145 5.57 -4.95 17.87
C ARG A 145 5.52 -3.90 16.76
N LEU A 146 5.53 -4.33 15.49
CA LEU A 146 5.41 -3.41 14.35
C LEU A 146 4.01 -2.78 14.25
N TRP A 147 2.96 -3.53 14.58
CA TRP A 147 1.60 -3.01 14.66
C TRP A 147 1.49 -1.93 15.76
N GLU A 148 2.04 -2.19 16.94
CA GLU A 148 2.07 -1.22 18.05
C GLU A 148 2.93 0.01 17.72
N TRP A 149 4.08 -0.18 17.05
CA TRP A 149 4.96 0.91 16.65
C TRP A 149 4.31 1.85 15.62
N ASN A 150 3.60 1.28 14.65
CA ASN A 150 2.86 2.00 13.62
C ASN A 150 1.39 2.18 14.03
N SER A 151 1.16 2.65 15.25
CA SER A 151 -0.18 2.79 15.83
C SER A 151 -1.09 3.73 15.03
N GLY A 152 -0.54 4.76 14.39
CA GLY A 152 -1.32 5.68 13.57
C GLY A 152 -1.84 5.00 12.31
N ASP A 153 -0.97 4.27 11.62
CA ASP A 153 -1.35 3.45 10.46
C ASP A 153 -2.32 2.33 10.86
N ALA A 154 -2.16 1.74 12.05
CA ALA A 154 -3.09 0.75 12.58
C ALA A 154 -4.49 1.31 12.82
N MET A 155 -4.60 2.51 13.39
CA MET A 155 -5.88 3.20 13.59
C MET A 155 -6.53 3.55 12.25
N LEU A 156 -5.75 4.06 11.29
CA LEU A 156 -6.19 4.36 9.94
C LEU A 156 -6.76 3.12 9.25
N TYR A 157 -6.02 2.01 9.27
CA TYR A 157 -6.42 0.77 8.62
C TYR A 157 -7.66 0.17 9.28
N ASP A 158 -7.76 0.14 10.61
CA ASP A 158 -8.95 -0.38 11.29
C ASP A 158 -10.22 0.42 10.96
N HIS A 159 -10.12 1.75 10.91
CA HIS A 159 -11.24 2.62 10.52
C HIS A 159 -11.69 2.34 9.09
N PHE A 160 -10.78 2.42 8.13
CA PHE A 160 -11.14 2.29 6.71
C PHE A 160 -11.44 0.85 6.29
N ASN A 161 -10.89 -0.17 6.95
CA ASN A 161 -11.32 -1.55 6.74
C ASN A 161 -12.79 -1.74 7.15
N LYS A 162 -13.23 -1.14 8.27
CA LYS A 162 -14.65 -1.17 8.68
C LYS A 162 -15.54 -0.40 7.71
N THR A 163 -15.12 0.77 7.25
CA THR A 163 -15.92 1.56 6.29
C THR A 163 -15.99 0.87 4.93
N PHE A 164 -14.89 0.25 4.49
CA PHE A 164 -14.81 -0.57 3.28
C PHE A 164 -15.82 -1.72 3.30
N TRP A 165 -15.85 -2.53 4.37
CA TRP A 165 -16.78 -3.66 4.45
C TRP A 165 -18.24 -3.22 4.51
N ARG A 166 -18.56 -2.07 5.13
CA ARG A 166 -19.90 -1.48 5.03
C ARG A 166 -20.28 -1.13 3.58
N LYS A 167 -19.35 -0.62 2.78
CA LYS A 167 -19.57 -0.35 1.35
C LYS A 167 -19.75 -1.65 0.55
N VAL A 168 -18.97 -2.69 0.84
CA VAL A 168 -19.15 -4.03 0.23
C VAL A 168 -20.53 -4.62 0.56
N GLU A 169 -20.97 -4.50 1.81
CA GLU A 169 -22.30 -4.95 2.24
C GLU A 169 -23.41 -4.19 1.51
N ALA A 170 -23.29 -2.87 1.40
CA ALA A 170 -24.24 -2.01 0.68
C ALA A 170 -24.28 -2.32 -0.84
N TYR A 171 -23.14 -2.64 -1.44
CA TYR A 171 -23.05 -3.12 -2.83
C TYR A 171 -23.72 -4.49 -3.02
N GLY A 172 -23.74 -5.30 -1.96
CA GLY A 172 -24.28 -6.65 -1.91
C GLY A 172 -23.18 -7.71 -2.00
N VAL A 173 -23.01 -8.48 -0.91
CA VAL A 173 -21.92 -9.47 -0.78
C VAL A 173 -21.95 -10.53 -1.89
N GLU A 174 -23.12 -11.06 -2.24
CA GLU A 174 -23.26 -12.05 -3.31
C GLU A 174 -23.01 -11.45 -4.70
N LYS A 175 -23.39 -10.18 -4.91
CA LYS A 175 -23.08 -9.45 -6.13
C LYS A 175 -21.56 -9.25 -6.23
N MET A 176 -20.92 -8.78 -5.17
CA MET A 176 -19.47 -8.58 -5.09
C MET A 176 -18.70 -9.86 -5.42
N ARG A 177 -19.08 -11.01 -4.82
CA ARG A 177 -18.44 -12.30 -5.10
C ARG A 177 -18.48 -12.67 -6.59
N LYS A 178 -19.62 -12.46 -7.25
CA LYS A 178 -19.77 -12.71 -8.69
C LYS A 178 -18.89 -11.77 -9.51
N GLU A 179 -18.91 -10.49 -9.20
CA GLU A 179 -18.10 -9.46 -9.87
C GLU A 179 -16.60 -9.74 -9.75
N VAL A 180 -16.12 -10.17 -8.57
CA VAL A 180 -14.72 -10.57 -8.37
C VAL A 180 -14.33 -11.75 -9.27
N VAL A 181 -15.19 -12.77 -9.39
CA VAL A 181 -14.94 -13.91 -10.28
C VAL A 181 -14.85 -13.47 -11.74
N LEU A 182 -15.76 -12.59 -12.17
CA LEU A 182 -15.78 -12.04 -13.54
C LEU A 182 -14.53 -11.19 -13.82
N LEU A 183 -14.18 -10.29 -12.91
CA LEU A 183 -12.98 -9.44 -13.04
C LEU A 183 -11.70 -10.30 -13.11
N LYS A 184 -11.56 -11.29 -12.23
CA LYS A 184 -10.41 -12.21 -12.25
C LYS A 184 -10.33 -13.02 -13.55
N ALA A 185 -11.47 -13.44 -14.10
CA ALA A 185 -11.51 -14.11 -15.40
C ALA A 185 -11.06 -13.17 -16.53
N ARG A 186 -11.55 -11.92 -16.53
CA ARG A 186 -11.19 -10.92 -17.53
C ARG A 186 -9.71 -10.51 -17.46
N ASN A 187 -9.17 -10.34 -16.25
CA ASN A 187 -7.75 -10.09 -16.02
C ASN A 187 -6.89 -11.22 -16.62
N ARG A 188 -7.26 -12.49 -16.39
CA ARG A 188 -6.54 -13.63 -16.99
C ARG A 188 -6.57 -13.61 -18.50
N GLU A 189 -7.76 -13.41 -19.08
CA GLU A 189 -7.92 -13.37 -20.54
C GLU A 189 -7.04 -12.30 -21.19
N LEU A 190 -7.01 -11.08 -20.63
CA LEU A 190 -6.17 -10.02 -21.17
C LEU A 190 -4.69 -10.23 -20.85
N ASN A 191 -4.35 -10.84 -19.73
CA ASN A 191 -2.96 -11.15 -19.39
C ASN A 191 -2.37 -12.13 -20.42
N ASP A 192 -3.10 -13.20 -20.74
CA ASP A 192 -2.68 -14.20 -21.73
C ASP A 192 -2.53 -13.63 -23.14
N LYS A 193 -3.29 -12.57 -23.49
CA LYS A 193 -3.22 -11.91 -24.80
C LYS A 193 -2.15 -10.83 -24.87
N CYS A 194 -1.96 -10.05 -23.81
CA CYS A 194 -1.23 -8.79 -23.84
C CYS A 194 0.14 -8.86 -23.17
N ILE A 195 0.36 -9.76 -22.22
CA ILE A 195 1.64 -9.92 -21.55
C ILE A 195 2.34 -11.13 -22.14
N LEU A 196 3.42 -10.85 -22.88
CA LEU A 196 4.34 -11.88 -23.31
C LEU A 196 5.03 -12.44 -22.06
N ASP A 197 4.85 -13.72 -21.82
CA ASP A 197 5.54 -14.45 -20.78
C ASP A 197 7.07 -14.35 -21.00
N PRO A 198 7.83 -13.73 -20.08
CA PRO A 198 9.28 -13.67 -20.18
C PRO A 198 9.90 -15.07 -20.23
N ASP A 199 9.31 -16.07 -19.58
CA ASP A 199 9.79 -17.45 -19.59
C ASP A 199 9.47 -18.18 -20.91
N LYS A 200 8.49 -17.72 -21.69
CA LYS A 200 8.25 -18.23 -23.06
C LYS A 200 9.14 -17.56 -24.11
N THR A 201 9.73 -16.41 -23.81
CA THR A 201 10.61 -15.67 -24.74
C THR A 201 12.09 -15.99 -24.57
N VAL A 202 12.51 -16.70 -23.52
CA VAL A 202 13.91 -17.18 -23.37
C VAL A 202 14.35 -18.13 -24.50
N ASN A 203 13.41 -18.77 -25.20
CA ASN A 203 13.73 -19.67 -26.32
C ASN A 203 13.79 -19.00 -27.71
N GLN A 204 13.58 -17.69 -27.83
CA GLN A 204 13.79 -16.97 -29.09
C GLN A 204 14.40 -15.59 -28.88
N GLY A 205 15.74 -15.56 -28.84
CA GLY A 205 16.53 -14.46 -29.39
C GLY A 205 16.63 -13.16 -28.56
N VAL A 206 17.71 -13.07 -27.79
CA VAL A 206 18.52 -11.86 -27.50
C VAL A 206 17.76 -10.52 -27.44
N TYR A 207 17.41 -10.06 -26.23
CA TYR A 207 17.41 -8.62 -25.92
C TYR A 207 18.07 -8.37 -24.57
N GLY A 208 19.14 -7.57 -24.60
CA GLY A 208 19.98 -7.24 -23.47
C GLY A 208 19.26 -6.36 -22.44
N THR A 209 19.69 -6.52 -21.19
CA THR A 209 19.38 -5.66 -20.05
C THR A 209 19.57 -4.18 -20.38
N PRO A 210 18.62 -3.28 -20.08
CA PRO A 210 18.91 -1.85 -20.03
C PRO A 210 19.87 -1.61 -18.85
N ARG A 211 21.11 -1.22 -19.15
CA ARG A 211 21.97 -0.58 -18.15
C ARG A 211 21.27 0.68 -17.67
N ALA A 212 21.07 0.81 -16.37
CA ALA A 212 20.72 2.08 -15.74
C ALA A 212 21.81 3.11 -16.09
N SER A 213 21.49 4.06 -16.96
CA SER A 213 22.33 5.22 -17.21
C SER A 213 22.21 6.18 -16.04
N THR A 214 23.33 6.44 -15.39
CA THR A 214 23.51 7.50 -14.41
C THR A 214 23.38 8.88 -15.08
N SER A 215 22.38 9.66 -14.69
CA SER A 215 22.40 11.13 -14.74
C SER A 215 21.55 11.59 -13.54
N ARG A 216 22.10 12.09 -12.41
CA ARG A 216 22.71 13.42 -12.27
C ARG A 216 22.16 14.39 -13.31
N ASP A 217 21.05 15.04 -12.95
CA ASP A 217 20.95 16.50 -12.89
C ASP A 217 19.48 16.89 -12.71
N TRP A 218 19.14 17.41 -11.53
CA TRP A 218 17.96 18.23 -11.28
C TRP A 218 18.38 19.34 -10.32
N TYR A 219 18.67 20.51 -10.90
CA TYR A 219 18.37 21.80 -10.27
C TYR A 219 16.91 22.14 -10.58
#